data_AF-A0A1J4J6S1-F1
#
_entry.id   AF-A0A1J4J6S1-F1
#
_cell.length_a   1.000
_cell.length_b   1.000
_cell.length_c   1.000
_cell.angle_alpha   90.00
_cell.angle_beta   90.00
_cell.angle_gamma   90.00
#
_symmetry.space_group_name_H-M   'P 1'
#
loop_
_entity.id
_entity.type
_entity.pdbx_description
1 polymer ?
#
loop_
_entity_poly.entity_id
_entity_poly.type
_entity_poly.pdbx_seq_one_letter_code
_entity_poly.pdbx_strand_id
1 'polypeptide(L)'
;MLFIFRNFFTMKRVGEDEIFDQCSCSPLLLSDVIQMIQQLPPETDPETAETLKNFRQTVFQRRVAQVNEYIYDFLEVWPKGQPVDFFIALEMSRDDIHQAIQNLKNPNFLRKVSAESSARGYVHSSSSRRRKTEIRFEFDASDGDDDEDEDNWTEKDIKKLKDLINEYGTKFDVIAKKMRKSAKMCKMKYDKLKKQKIIIPKKKLNIASVTIIRDNIRYTAGQTVQKFNEMELMNPIPGCVDQLTMKPMSMPALSPDGYVLDYETWMKVLNEKKMNPFTRNRIKSKRELVILTIDNYDNYKDKIVNFEEIQPC
;
A
#
# COMPACT_ATOMS: atom_id res chain seq x y z
N MET A 1 -18.82 5.30 25.64
CA MET A 1 -18.02 4.13 26.10
C MET A 1 -16.66 4.21 25.40
N LEU A 2 -15.67 4.86 26.01
CA LEU A 2 -14.34 5.08 25.42
C LEU A 2 -13.47 3.82 25.56
N PHE A 3 -13.04 3.23 24.44
CA PHE A 3 -12.00 2.21 24.42
C PHE A 3 -10.62 2.87 24.33
N ILE A 4 -9.91 2.94 25.46
CA ILE A 4 -8.50 3.34 25.51
C ILE A 4 -7.66 2.12 25.10
N PHE A 5 -7.15 2.10 23.88
CA PHE A 5 -6.13 1.13 23.46
C PHE A 5 -4.78 1.52 24.08
N ARG A 6 -4.41 0.88 25.19
CA ARG A 6 -3.02 0.88 25.67
C ARG A 6 -2.20 -0.04 24.75
N ASN A 7 -1.44 0.54 23.83
CA ASN A 7 -0.40 -0.18 23.10
C ASN A 7 0.73 -0.55 24.06
N PHE A 8 0.85 -1.84 24.39
CA PHE A 8 2.01 -2.39 25.08
C PHE A 8 3.15 -2.58 24.08
N PHE A 9 4.11 -1.66 24.11
CA PHE A 9 5.39 -1.79 23.43
C PHE A 9 6.20 -2.90 24.14
N THR A 10 6.35 -4.07 23.51
CA THR A 10 7.24 -5.12 24.02
C THR A 10 8.62 -4.93 23.39
N MET A 11 9.49 -4.22 24.11
CA MET A 11 10.93 -4.22 23.81
C MET A 11 11.46 -5.66 23.94
N LYS A 12 11.89 -6.25 22.83
CA LYS A 12 12.72 -7.46 22.86
C LYS A 12 14.07 -7.08 23.47
N ARG A 13 14.44 -7.72 24.58
CA ARG A 13 15.84 -7.80 25.02
C ARG A 13 16.56 -8.71 24.03
N VAL A 14 17.43 -8.12 23.22
CA VAL A 14 18.46 -8.83 22.45
C VAL A 14 19.67 -8.96 23.36
N GLY A 15 20.33 -10.12 23.34
CA GLY A 15 21.48 -10.42 24.19
C GLY A 15 22.61 -9.43 23.95
N GLU A 16 23.24 -9.04 25.06
CA GLU A 16 24.50 -8.30 25.10
C GLU A 16 25.56 -9.16 24.42
N ASP A 17 26.25 -8.59 23.44
CA ASP A 17 27.63 -8.87 22.98
C ASP A 17 27.73 -8.71 21.45
N GLU A 18 27.49 -7.49 20.97
CA GLU A 18 28.24 -6.83 19.89
C GLU A 18 27.75 -5.38 19.77
N ILE A 19 28.67 -4.44 19.97
CA ILE A 19 28.40 -3.00 19.95
C ILE A 19 28.25 -2.58 18.48
N PHE A 20 27.10 -2.88 17.87
CA PHE A 20 26.60 -2.06 16.78
C PHE A 20 26.27 -0.72 17.40
N ASP A 21 27.11 0.28 17.12
CA ASP A 21 26.89 1.67 17.48
C ASP A 21 25.48 2.04 17.03
N GLN A 22 24.56 2.07 18.00
CA GLN A 22 23.12 2.06 17.76
C GLN A 22 22.80 3.30 16.95
N CYS A 23 22.50 3.10 15.66
CA CYS A 23 21.93 4.15 14.85
C CYS A 23 20.64 4.56 15.54
N SER A 24 20.69 5.65 16.32
CA SER A 24 19.64 6.11 17.20
C SER A 24 18.52 6.74 16.36
N CYS A 25 17.85 5.91 15.58
CA CYS A 25 16.72 6.33 14.79
C CYS A 25 15.56 6.55 15.75
N SER A 26 15.25 7.82 16.04
CA SER A 26 14.07 8.15 16.84
C SER A 26 12.82 7.64 16.13
N PRO A 27 11.86 7.04 16.87
CA PRO A 27 10.63 6.56 16.25
C PRO A 27 9.86 7.73 15.63
N LEU A 28 9.21 7.47 14.49
CA LEU A 28 8.33 8.45 13.86
C LEU A 28 7.12 8.72 14.75
N LEU A 29 6.82 9.98 15.02
CA LEU A 29 5.64 10.40 15.76
C LEU A 29 4.56 10.91 14.81
N LEU A 30 3.29 10.85 15.23
CA LEU A 30 2.19 11.39 14.44
C LEU A 30 2.33 12.91 14.23
N SER A 31 2.86 13.64 15.22
CA SER A 31 3.15 15.07 15.13
C SER A 31 4.09 15.41 13.98
N ASP A 32 4.99 14.49 13.63
CA ASP A 32 6.01 14.73 12.61
C ASP A 32 5.41 14.72 11.21
N VAL A 33 4.27 14.06 11.00
CA VAL A 33 3.62 13.88 9.70
C VAL A 33 2.23 14.52 9.60
N ILE A 34 1.68 15.03 10.71
CA ILE A 34 0.31 15.56 10.74
C ILE A 34 0.11 16.75 9.79
N GLN A 35 1.17 17.51 9.52
CA GLN A 35 1.14 18.64 8.60
C GLN A 35 0.95 18.21 7.14
N MET A 36 1.22 16.94 6.80
CA MET A 36 0.98 16.40 5.46
C MET A 36 -0.50 16.06 5.21
N ILE A 37 -1.36 16.09 6.24
CA ILE A 37 -2.79 15.87 6.04
C ILE A 37 -3.34 17.05 5.24
N GLN A 38 -3.78 16.79 4.01
CA GLN A 38 -4.41 17.80 3.16
C GLN A 38 -5.55 18.50 3.90
N GLN A 39 -5.60 19.84 3.79
CA GLN A 39 -6.70 20.61 4.33
C GLN A 39 -7.99 20.31 3.53
N LEU A 40 -9.13 20.30 4.22
CA LEU A 40 -10.43 20.11 3.57
C LEU A 40 -10.88 21.43 2.92
N PRO A 41 -11.66 21.40 1.83
CA PRO A 41 -12.25 22.60 1.26
C PRO A 41 -13.03 23.38 2.33
N PRO A 42 -12.97 24.72 2.32
CA PRO A 42 -13.60 25.55 3.34
C PRO A 42 -15.14 25.42 3.37
N GLU A 43 -15.73 24.93 2.28
CA GLU A 43 -17.18 24.72 2.13
C GLU A 43 -17.69 23.40 2.74
N THR A 44 -16.79 22.57 3.29
CA THR A 44 -17.18 21.28 3.87
C THR A 44 -17.99 21.51 5.15
N ASP A 45 -19.13 20.85 5.29
CA ASP A 45 -19.93 20.96 6.50
C ASP A 45 -19.12 20.52 7.75
N PRO A 46 -19.29 21.19 8.91
CA PRO A 46 -18.43 20.95 10.07
C PRO A 46 -18.41 19.50 10.56
N GLU A 47 -19.54 18.80 10.48
CA GLU A 47 -19.70 17.41 10.94
C GLU A 47 -18.94 16.42 10.03
N THR A 48 -19.10 16.56 8.72
CA THR A 48 -18.34 15.79 7.73
C THR A 48 -16.86 16.14 7.81
N ALA A 49 -16.53 17.41 8.03
CA ALA A 49 -15.14 17.85 8.13
C ALA A 49 -14.43 17.21 9.33
N GLU A 50 -15.06 17.16 10.49
CA GLU A 50 -14.53 16.48 11.67
C GLU A 50 -14.39 14.96 11.43
N THR A 51 -15.40 14.33 10.83
CA THR A 51 -15.38 12.90 10.52
C THR A 51 -14.24 12.54 9.56
N LEU A 52 -14.06 13.32 8.49
CA LEU A 52 -12.99 13.13 7.52
C LEU A 52 -11.61 13.39 8.14
N LYS A 53 -11.49 14.40 9.00
CA LYS A 53 -10.26 14.69 9.75
C LYS A 53 -9.87 13.51 10.65
N ASN A 54 -10.79 12.98 11.43
CA ASN A 54 -10.57 11.83 12.32
C ASN A 54 -10.19 10.56 11.53
N PHE A 55 -10.85 10.33 10.38
CA PHE A 55 -10.49 9.23 9.48
C PHE A 55 -9.07 9.38 8.93
N ARG A 56 -8.70 10.55 8.40
CA ARG A 56 -7.34 10.83 7.89
C ARG A 56 -6.28 10.65 8.98
N GLN A 57 -6.52 11.15 10.19
CA GLN A 57 -5.63 10.96 11.33
C GLN A 57 -5.44 9.47 11.68
N THR A 58 -6.52 8.68 11.65
CA THR A 58 -6.46 7.24 11.92
C THR A 58 -5.61 6.50 10.87
N VAL A 59 -5.74 6.86 9.59
CA VAL A 59 -4.90 6.31 8.50
C VAL A 59 -3.43 6.66 8.71
N PHE A 60 -3.14 7.91 9.06
CA PHE A 60 -1.78 8.38 9.34
C PHE A 60 -1.17 7.65 10.54
N GLN A 61 -1.92 7.53 11.64
CA GLN A 61 -1.47 6.82 12.84
C GLN A 61 -1.14 5.35 12.54
N ARG A 62 -1.96 4.69 11.70
CA ARG A 62 -1.68 3.33 11.23
C ARG A 62 -0.38 3.25 10.44
N ARG A 63 -0.14 4.18 9.51
CA ARG A 63 1.10 4.23 8.73
C ARG A 63 2.32 4.49 9.60
N VAL A 64 2.24 5.43 10.55
CA VAL A 64 3.31 5.69 11.52
C VAL A 64 3.65 4.43 12.31
N ALA A 65 2.64 3.69 12.78
CA ALA A 65 2.86 2.41 13.46
C ALA A 65 3.54 1.37 12.55
N GLN A 66 3.15 1.28 11.28
CA GLN A 66 3.79 0.38 10.30
C GLN A 66 5.25 0.78 10.03
N VAL A 67 5.54 2.07 9.85
CA VAL A 67 6.92 2.54 9.66
C VAL A 67 7.78 2.17 10.86
N ASN A 68 7.30 2.42 12.08
CA ASN A 68 8.04 2.11 13.30
C ASN A 68 8.22 0.59 13.51
N GLU A 69 7.25 -0.23 13.10
CA GLU A 69 7.33 -1.68 13.18
C GLU A 69 8.41 -2.25 12.24
N TYR A 70 8.58 -1.67 11.05
CA TYR A 70 9.50 -2.15 10.00
C TYR A 70 10.69 -1.21 9.76
N ILE A 71 11.01 -0.35 10.73
CA ILE A 71 12.00 0.72 10.54
C ILE A 71 13.40 0.17 10.24
N TYR A 72 13.75 -0.98 10.81
CA TYR A 72 15.03 -1.63 10.56
C TYR A 72 15.10 -2.26 9.16
N ASP A 73 14.01 -2.87 8.67
CA ASP A 73 13.94 -3.39 7.30
C ASP A 73 14.08 -2.26 6.26
N PHE A 74 13.52 -1.09 6.57
CA PHE A 74 13.69 0.10 5.75
C PHE A 74 15.13 0.63 5.78
N LEU A 75 15.76 0.70 6.96
CA LEU A 75 17.14 1.15 7.12
C LEU A 75 18.15 0.19 6.48
N GLU A 76 17.85 -1.11 6.42
CA GLU A 76 18.69 -2.09 5.71
C GLU A 76 18.79 -1.75 4.21
N VAL A 77 17.68 -1.38 3.57
CA VAL A 77 17.64 -1.03 2.15
C VAL A 77 18.08 0.41 1.89
N TRP A 78 17.76 1.34 2.80
CA TRP A 78 18.11 2.74 2.67
C TRP A 78 18.65 3.33 3.99
N PRO A 79 19.93 3.09 4.31
CA PRO A 79 20.52 3.50 5.60
C PRO A 79 20.52 5.01 5.85
N LYS A 80 20.43 5.82 4.79
CA LYS A 80 20.39 7.28 4.87
C LYS A 80 18.97 7.85 4.97
N GLY A 81 17.94 7.02 4.83
CA GLY A 81 16.55 7.43 4.90
C GLY A 81 16.16 7.88 6.29
N GLN A 82 15.34 8.93 6.38
CA GLN A 82 14.72 9.37 7.63
C GLN A 82 13.38 8.66 7.84
N PRO A 83 12.86 8.58 9.08
CA PRO A 83 11.55 7.97 9.33
C PRO A 83 10.40 8.57 8.50
N VAL A 84 10.45 9.88 8.25
CA VAL A 84 9.48 10.58 7.38
C VAL A 84 9.57 10.11 5.92
N ASP A 85 10.77 9.80 5.41
CA ASP A 85 10.93 9.30 4.05
C ASP A 85 10.31 7.91 3.89
N PHE A 86 10.42 7.06 4.91
CA PHE A 86 9.78 5.74 4.92
C PHE A 86 8.25 5.84 4.95
N PHE A 87 7.71 6.85 5.66
CA PHE A 87 6.28 7.16 5.63
C PHE A 87 5.81 7.53 4.21
N ILE A 88 6.56 8.40 3.53
CA ILE A 88 6.26 8.79 2.14
C ILE A 88 6.39 7.60 1.19
N ALA A 89 7.45 6.79 1.33
CA ALA A 89 7.65 5.59 0.53
C ALA A 89 6.49 4.59 0.68
N LEU A 90 5.99 4.41 1.91
CA LEU A 90 4.83 3.57 2.20
C LEU A 90 3.54 4.15 1.57
N GLU A 91 3.36 5.47 1.67
CA GLU A 91 2.23 6.17 1.03
C GLU A 91 2.23 6.01 -0.49
N MET A 92 3.38 6.20 -1.14
CA MET A 92 3.56 6.01 -2.59
C MET A 92 3.38 4.55 -3.04
N SER A 93 3.56 3.61 -2.10
CA SER A 93 3.40 2.17 -2.31
C SER A 93 2.05 1.63 -1.86
N ARG A 94 1.04 2.53 -1.69
CA ARG A 94 -0.34 2.16 -1.34
C ARG A 94 -0.46 1.34 -0.05
N ASP A 95 0.32 1.70 0.95
CA ASP A 95 0.38 1.02 2.26
C ASP A 95 0.85 -0.44 2.21
N ASP A 96 1.48 -0.90 1.11
CA ASP A 96 2.11 -2.20 0.99
C ASP A 96 3.59 -2.12 1.39
N ILE A 97 3.93 -2.74 2.53
CA ILE A 97 5.26 -2.71 3.14
C ILE A 97 6.30 -3.41 2.25
N HIS A 98 5.95 -4.57 1.67
CA HIS A 98 6.87 -5.32 0.82
C HIS A 98 7.15 -4.58 -0.48
N GLN A 99 6.11 -3.98 -1.07
CA GLN A 99 6.26 -3.14 -2.25
C GLN A 99 7.10 -1.90 -1.94
N ALA A 100 6.92 -1.26 -0.77
CA ALA A 100 7.72 -0.12 -0.34
C ALA A 100 9.20 -0.48 -0.21
N ILE A 101 9.52 -1.56 0.51
CA ILE A 101 10.90 -2.05 0.67
C ILE A 101 11.52 -2.41 -0.69
N GLN A 102 10.78 -3.07 -1.57
CA GLN A 102 11.24 -3.40 -2.92
C GLN A 102 11.48 -2.13 -3.77
N ASN A 103 10.57 -1.17 -3.72
CA ASN A 103 10.68 0.09 -4.46
C ASN A 103 11.86 0.93 -3.97
N LEU A 104 12.18 0.91 -2.68
CA LEU A 104 13.33 1.63 -2.11
C LEU A 104 14.68 1.13 -2.63
N LYS A 105 14.75 -0.09 -3.17
CA LYS A 105 15.95 -0.58 -3.88
C LYS A 105 16.19 0.16 -5.20
N ASN A 106 15.19 0.86 -5.75
CA ASN A 106 15.28 1.58 -7.01
C ASN A 106 15.70 3.05 -6.78
N PRO A 107 16.84 3.51 -7.35
CA PRO A 107 17.33 4.87 -7.14
C PRO A 107 16.38 5.96 -7.69
N ASN A 108 15.60 5.65 -8.73
CA ASN A 108 14.60 6.60 -9.25
C ASN A 108 13.44 6.78 -8.28
N PHE A 109 13.06 5.72 -7.56
CA PHE A 109 12.04 5.82 -6.52
C PHE A 109 12.55 6.62 -5.32
N LEU A 110 13.79 6.39 -4.89
CA LEU A 110 14.44 7.20 -3.84
C LEU A 110 14.41 8.70 -4.17
N ARG A 111 14.77 9.08 -5.41
CA ARG A 111 14.69 10.48 -5.86
C ARG A 111 13.28 11.06 -5.76
N LYS A 112 12.25 10.27 -6.12
CA LYS A 112 10.85 10.70 -6.00
C LYS A 112 10.45 10.88 -4.54
N VAL A 113 10.83 9.95 -3.66
CA VAL A 113 10.56 10.05 -2.22
C VAL A 113 11.23 11.29 -1.63
N SER A 114 12.51 11.54 -1.93
CA SER A 114 13.22 12.74 -1.45
C SER A 114 12.62 14.04 -2.00
N ALA A 115 12.21 14.06 -3.28
CA ALA A 115 11.55 15.21 -3.88
C ALA A 115 10.19 15.51 -3.22
N GLU A 116 9.39 14.46 -2.95
CA GLU A 116 8.11 14.58 -2.25
C GLU A 116 8.30 15.04 -0.79
N SER A 117 9.32 14.51 -0.10
CA SER A 117 9.71 14.93 1.25
C SER A 117 10.05 16.41 1.30
N SER A 118 10.87 16.87 0.34
CA SER A 118 11.24 18.28 0.20
C SER A 118 10.04 19.17 -0.15
N ALA A 119 9.15 18.71 -1.04
CA ALA A 119 7.94 19.43 -1.43
C ALA A 119 6.99 19.64 -0.24
N ARG A 120 7.01 18.74 0.75
CA ARG A 120 6.26 18.83 2.00
C ARG A 120 6.99 19.60 3.11
N GLY A 121 8.16 20.19 2.81
CA GLY A 121 8.92 21.01 3.76
C GLY A 121 9.88 20.24 4.66
N TYR A 122 10.08 18.93 4.44
CA TYR A 122 11.05 18.14 5.17
C TYR A 122 12.41 18.25 4.48
N VAL A 123 13.33 18.95 5.13
CA VAL A 123 14.68 19.15 4.61
C VAL A 123 15.58 18.05 5.16
N HIS A 124 16.22 17.27 4.27
CA HIS A 124 17.31 16.40 4.67
C HIS A 124 18.47 17.27 5.14
N SER A 125 18.83 17.22 6.42
CA SER A 125 19.98 17.91 6.99
C SER A 125 21.35 17.45 6.44
N SER A 126 21.36 16.73 5.32
CA SER A 126 22.53 16.04 4.76
C SER A 126 23.48 16.93 3.96
N SER A 127 23.27 18.25 3.91
CA SER A 127 24.17 19.17 3.21
C SER A 127 25.08 19.99 4.12
N SER A 128 25.59 19.41 5.21
CA SER A 128 26.93 19.82 5.65
C SER A 128 27.93 19.17 4.70
N ARG A 129 28.40 19.94 3.70
CA ARG A 129 29.54 19.57 2.84
C ARG A 129 30.78 19.33 3.71
N ARG A 130 30.91 18.15 4.31
CA ARG A 130 32.17 17.71 4.91
C ARG A 130 33.11 17.36 3.77
N ARG A 131 34.18 18.16 3.64
CA ARG A 131 35.35 17.84 2.81
C ARG A 131 35.77 16.40 3.13
N LYS A 132 35.83 15.60 2.07
CA LYS A 132 36.22 14.20 2.06
C LYS A 132 37.65 14.08 2.60
N THR A 133 37.81 13.74 3.87
CA THR A 133 39.07 13.21 4.41
C THR A 133 39.05 11.71 4.17
N GLU A 134 39.93 11.23 3.29
CA GLU A 134 40.17 9.79 3.09
C GLU A 134 40.68 9.19 4.39
N ILE A 135 39.83 8.45 5.09
CA ILE A 135 40.24 7.55 6.17
C ILE A 135 40.20 6.15 5.57
N ARG A 136 41.40 5.60 5.29
CA ARG A 136 41.62 4.19 5.02
C ARG A 136 41.38 3.43 6.32
N PHE A 137 40.34 2.62 6.38
CA PHE A 137 40.17 1.61 7.41
C PHE A 137 40.65 0.27 6.84
N GLU A 138 41.70 -0.27 7.43
CA GLU A 138 42.10 -1.66 7.29
C GLU A 138 41.11 -2.51 8.10
N PHE A 139 40.38 -3.38 7.40
CA PHE A 139 39.42 -4.32 7.97
C PHE A 139 40.20 -5.56 8.37
N ASP A 140 40.38 -5.74 9.68
CA ASP A 140 40.96 -6.95 10.26
C ASP A 140 39.91 -8.06 10.22
N ALA A 141 40.22 -9.12 9.48
CA ALA A 141 39.37 -10.28 9.31
C ALA A 141 39.52 -11.18 10.53
N SER A 142 38.62 -11.03 11.51
CA SER A 142 38.45 -12.03 12.55
C SER A 142 37.33 -12.99 12.17
N ASP A 143 37.78 -14.12 11.67
CA ASP A 143 37.09 -15.39 11.49
C ASP A 143 36.37 -15.84 12.76
N GLY A 144 35.17 -16.38 12.61
CA GLY A 144 34.28 -16.78 13.71
C GLY A 144 33.08 -17.58 13.21
N ASP A 145 33.34 -18.59 12.39
CA ASP A 145 32.45 -19.71 12.08
C ASP A 145 31.81 -20.31 13.35
N ASP A 146 30.47 -20.40 13.40
CA ASP A 146 29.71 -21.54 13.93
C ASP A 146 28.18 -21.27 13.97
N ASP A 147 27.54 -21.11 12.82
CA ASP A 147 26.06 -21.12 12.72
C ASP A 147 25.54 -21.97 11.52
N GLU A 148 26.34 -22.94 11.06
CA GLU A 148 25.96 -23.91 10.01
C GLU A 148 25.35 -25.20 10.58
N ASP A 149 24.32 -25.09 11.42
CA ASP A 149 23.36 -26.20 11.60
C ASP A 149 21.98 -25.74 11.13
N GLU A 150 21.89 -25.64 9.80
CA GLU A 150 20.72 -25.25 9.03
C GLU A 150 19.54 -26.24 9.25
N ASP A 151 18.82 -26.03 10.35
CA ASP A 151 17.38 -26.18 10.60
C ASP A 151 16.62 -27.25 9.76
N ASN A 152 17.13 -28.49 9.70
CA ASN A 152 16.51 -29.61 8.99
C ASN A 152 15.25 -30.13 9.74
N TRP A 153 14.15 -29.38 9.63
CA TRP A 153 12.83 -29.73 10.16
C TRP A 153 11.94 -30.24 9.04
N THR A 154 11.58 -31.52 9.11
CA THR A 154 10.60 -32.09 8.17
C THR A 154 9.18 -31.65 8.52
N GLU A 155 8.26 -31.77 7.56
CA GLU A 155 6.83 -31.50 7.80
C GLU A 155 6.25 -32.40 8.92
N LYS A 156 6.74 -33.63 9.03
CA LYS A 156 6.38 -34.56 10.10
C LYS A 156 6.82 -34.04 11.48
N ASP A 157 8.02 -33.46 11.57
CA ASP A 157 8.51 -32.85 12.81
C ASP A 157 7.67 -31.63 13.19
N ILE A 158 7.29 -30.81 12.21
CA ILE A 158 6.42 -29.65 12.45
C ILE A 158 5.04 -30.09 12.94
N LYS A 159 4.46 -31.15 12.37
CA LYS A 159 3.19 -31.72 12.83
C LYS A 159 3.30 -32.26 14.25
N LYS A 160 4.32 -33.07 14.52
CA LYS A 160 4.58 -33.64 15.85
C LYS A 160 4.83 -32.55 16.91
N LEU A 161 5.54 -31.48 16.56
CA LEU A 161 5.75 -30.33 17.45
C LEU A 161 4.41 -29.66 17.80
N LYS A 162 3.52 -29.46 16.83
CA LYS A 162 2.18 -28.88 17.06
C LYS A 162 1.33 -29.76 17.99
N ASP A 163 1.34 -31.07 17.78
CA ASP A 163 0.59 -32.03 18.60
C ASP A 163 1.11 -32.03 20.05
N LEU A 164 2.43 -32.06 20.24
CA LEU A 164 3.06 -32.01 21.57
C LEU A 164 2.83 -30.68 22.29
N ILE A 165 2.76 -29.55 21.58
CA ILE A 165 2.42 -28.27 22.18
C ILE A 165 0.96 -28.24 22.64
N ASN A 166 0.05 -28.85 21.88
CA ASN A 166 -1.35 -28.96 22.29
C ASN A 166 -1.50 -29.84 23.54
N GLU A 167 -0.70 -30.90 23.67
CA GLU A 167 -0.74 -31.82 24.80
C GLU A 167 -0.05 -31.27 26.06
N TYR A 168 1.14 -30.65 25.93
CA TYR A 168 2.00 -30.25 27.06
C TYR A 168 2.12 -28.74 27.27
N GLY A 169 1.54 -27.91 26.39
CA GLY A 169 1.70 -26.46 26.40
C GLY A 169 3.10 -26.00 26.01
N THR A 170 3.62 -24.96 26.68
CA THR A 170 4.94 -24.36 26.41
C THR A 170 6.09 -24.98 27.22
N LYS A 171 5.94 -26.23 27.68
CA LYS A 171 6.96 -26.96 28.44
C LYS A 171 7.99 -27.60 27.50
N PHE A 172 8.84 -26.76 26.88
CA PHE A 172 9.77 -27.19 25.82
C PHE A 172 10.77 -28.27 26.26
N ASP A 173 11.13 -28.36 27.54
CA ASP A 173 12.01 -29.42 28.04
C ASP A 173 11.38 -30.82 27.94
N VAL A 174 10.06 -30.93 28.14
CA VAL A 174 9.32 -32.19 28.00
C VAL A 174 9.17 -32.55 26.52
N ILE A 175 8.89 -31.54 25.69
CA ILE A 175 8.72 -31.69 24.24
C ILE A 175 10.05 -32.11 23.58
N ALA A 176 11.16 -31.49 23.99
CA ALA A 176 12.51 -31.80 23.54
C ALA A 176 12.88 -33.27 23.74
N LYS A 177 12.62 -33.81 24.95
CA LYS A 177 12.85 -35.23 25.26
C LYS A 177 12.07 -36.17 24.33
N LYS A 178 10.84 -35.82 23.96
CA LYS A 178 10.00 -36.63 23.03
C LYS A 178 10.38 -36.47 21.55
N MET A 179 10.94 -35.33 21.17
CA MET A 179 11.35 -35.03 19.79
C MET A 179 12.80 -35.42 19.48
N ARG A 180 13.61 -35.73 20.51
CA ARG A 180 15.07 -35.92 20.38
C ARG A 180 15.75 -34.69 19.73
N LYS A 181 15.27 -33.49 20.06
CA LYS A 181 15.82 -32.19 19.64
C LYS A 181 16.01 -31.33 20.88
N SER A 182 16.88 -30.31 20.83
CA SER A 182 17.10 -29.42 21.97
C SER A 182 15.86 -28.56 22.27
N ALA A 183 15.65 -28.22 23.55
CA ALA A 183 14.55 -27.34 23.97
C ALA A 183 14.63 -25.96 23.29
N LYS A 184 15.86 -25.45 23.09
CA LYS A 184 16.14 -24.22 22.33
C LYS A 184 15.60 -24.31 20.90
N MET A 185 15.88 -25.41 20.19
CA MET A 185 15.40 -25.63 18.81
C MET A 185 13.87 -25.72 18.74
N CYS A 186 13.23 -26.46 19.65
CA CYS A 186 11.76 -26.55 19.70
C CYS A 186 11.12 -25.18 19.96
N LYS A 187 11.69 -24.38 20.87
CA LYS A 187 11.22 -23.02 21.17
C LYS A 187 11.38 -22.09 19.96
N MET A 188 12.56 -22.08 19.34
CA MET A 188 12.83 -21.27 18.14
C MET A 188 11.88 -21.62 17.00
N LYS A 189 11.65 -22.91 16.73
CA LYS A 189 10.71 -23.33 15.67
C LYS A 189 9.27 -22.96 16.01
N TYR A 190 8.85 -23.11 17.27
CA TYR A 190 7.53 -22.68 17.71
C TYR A 190 7.33 -21.16 17.53
N ASP A 191 8.31 -20.34 17.90
CA ASP A 191 8.24 -18.90 17.73
C ASP A 191 8.17 -18.51 16.25
N LYS A 192 8.94 -19.18 15.37
CA LYS A 192 8.82 -19.04 13.91
C LYS A 192 7.39 -19.40 13.44
N LEU A 193 6.85 -20.54 13.87
CA LEU A 193 5.49 -20.98 13.53
C LEU A 193 4.39 -20.06 14.10
N LYS A 194 4.61 -19.48 15.28
CA LYS A 194 3.68 -18.54 15.93
C LYS A 194 3.66 -17.20 15.18
N LYS A 195 4.82 -16.70 14.75
CA LYS A 195 4.90 -15.54 13.84
C LYS A 195 4.14 -15.82 12.53
N GLN A 196 4.27 -17.03 11.97
CA GLN A 196 3.54 -17.43 10.76
C GLN A 196 2.02 -17.60 10.99
N LYS A 197 1.59 -18.14 12.14
CA LYS A 197 0.15 -18.32 12.48
C LYS A 197 -0.54 -17.04 12.98
N ILE A 198 0.18 -16.03 13.47
CA ILE A 198 -0.39 -14.69 13.73
C ILE A 198 -0.72 -13.99 12.40
N ILE A 199 -0.21 -14.49 11.28
CA ILE A 199 -0.75 -14.25 9.93
C ILE A 199 -1.87 -15.26 9.64
N ILE A 200 -2.88 -15.36 10.52
CA ILE A 200 -4.22 -15.41 9.94
C ILE A 200 -4.38 -14.00 9.41
N PRO A 201 -4.47 -13.76 8.08
CA PRO A 201 -4.90 -12.47 7.63
C PRO A 201 -6.29 -12.32 8.25
N LYS A 202 -6.39 -11.57 9.37
CA LYS A 202 -7.55 -10.70 9.53
C LYS A 202 -7.62 -10.07 8.16
N LYS A 203 -8.67 -10.37 7.40
CA LYS A 203 -8.99 -9.58 6.21
C LYS A 203 -9.12 -8.17 6.77
N LYS A 204 -7.99 -7.45 6.87
CA LYS A 204 -7.97 -6.01 6.96
C LYS A 204 -8.73 -5.70 5.69
N LEU A 205 -9.99 -5.33 5.85
CA LEU A 205 -10.71 -4.69 4.78
C LEU A 205 -9.79 -3.54 4.43
N ASN A 206 -9.04 -3.69 3.33
CA ASN A 206 -8.29 -2.61 2.73
C ASN A 206 -9.39 -1.71 2.16
N ILE A 207 -10.04 -0.96 3.05
CA ILE A 207 -11.03 0.05 2.71
C ILE A 207 -10.19 1.12 2.01
N ALA A 208 -10.09 0.96 0.69
CA ALA A 208 -9.32 1.84 -0.17
C ALA A 208 -9.98 3.22 -0.27
N SER A 209 -11.31 3.27 -0.10
CA SER A 209 -12.11 4.47 -0.03
C SER A 209 -13.39 4.27 0.76
N VAL A 210 -13.85 5.32 1.44
CA VAL A 210 -15.19 5.42 2.02
C VAL A 210 -15.98 6.42 1.18
N THR A 211 -17.17 6.01 0.74
CA THR A 211 -18.10 6.88 0.01
C THR A 211 -19.31 7.16 0.90
N ILE A 212 -19.57 8.43 1.16
CA ILE A 212 -20.71 8.95 1.90
C ILE A 212 -21.63 9.63 0.88
N ILE A 213 -22.92 9.30 0.89
CA ILE A 213 -23.93 9.93 0.03
C ILE A 213 -24.84 10.77 0.94
N ARG A 214 -24.85 12.09 0.75
CA ARG A 214 -25.69 13.05 1.49
C ARG A 214 -26.28 14.02 0.48
N ASP A 215 -27.60 14.22 0.52
CA ASP A 215 -28.32 15.12 -0.40
C ASP A 215 -28.06 14.84 -1.89
N ASN A 216 -27.97 13.55 -2.26
CA ASN A 216 -27.63 13.09 -3.61
C ASN A 216 -26.21 13.45 -4.09
N ILE A 217 -25.38 14.02 -3.22
CA ILE A 217 -23.98 14.33 -3.47
C ILE A 217 -23.11 13.21 -2.90
N ARG A 218 -22.15 12.75 -3.69
CA ARG A 218 -21.25 11.64 -3.35
C ARG A 218 -19.89 12.19 -2.87
N TYR A 219 -19.60 12.05 -1.58
CA TYR A 219 -18.31 12.38 -0.98
C TYR A 219 -17.47 11.12 -0.86
N THR A 220 -16.35 11.04 -1.57
CA THR A 220 -15.46 9.86 -1.49
C THR A 220 -14.09 10.24 -0.92
N ALA A 221 -13.67 9.55 0.13
CA ALA A 221 -12.37 9.73 0.78
C ALA A 221 -11.53 8.46 0.66
N GLY A 222 -10.44 8.48 -0.14
CA GLY A 222 -9.54 7.33 -0.34
C GLY A 222 -8.55 7.50 -1.51
N GLN A 223 -7.44 6.76 -1.49
CA GLN A 223 -6.33 6.91 -2.46
C GLN A 223 -6.63 6.38 -3.87
N THR A 224 -7.41 5.30 -3.99
CA THR A 224 -7.62 4.63 -5.30
C THR A 224 -8.56 5.40 -6.22
N VAL A 225 -9.29 6.38 -5.69
CA VAL A 225 -10.38 7.07 -6.39
C VAL A 225 -9.90 8.29 -7.19
N GLN A 226 -8.70 8.83 -6.92
CA GLN A 226 -8.22 10.04 -7.61
C GLN A 226 -8.21 9.86 -9.13
N LYS A 227 -7.67 8.75 -9.65
CA LYS A 227 -7.54 8.56 -11.10
C LYS A 227 -8.87 8.37 -11.84
N PHE A 228 -9.85 7.70 -11.22
CA PHE A 228 -11.16 7.51 -11.84
C PHE A 228 -12.01 8.78 -11.76
N ASN A 229 -12.01 9.47 -10.61
CA ASN A 229 -12.69 10.75 -10.47
C ASN A 229 -12.11 11.81 -11.42
N GLU A 230 -10.79 11.85 -11.60
CA GLU A 230 -10.15 12.74 -12.58
C GLU A 230 -10.65 12.46 -14.00
N MET A 231 -10.79 11.18 -14.39
CA MET A 231 -11.31 10.84 -15.72
C MET A 231 -12.81 11.16 -15.87
N GLU A 232 -13.62 11.01 -14.82
CA GLU A 232 -15.03 11.43 -14.82
C GLU A 232 -15.19 12.96 -14.96
N LEU A 233 -14.32 13.73 -14.31
CA LEU A 233 -14.25 15.20 -14.45
C LEU A 233 -13.85 15.63 -15.86
N MET A 234 -13.14 14.77 -16.59
CA MET A 234 -12.70 15.01 -17.96
C MET A 234 -13.69 14.48 -19.01
N ASN A 235 -14.93 14.16 -18.63
CA ASN A 235 -15.96 13.70 -19.56
C ASN A 235 -16.37 14.85 -20.52
N PRO A 236 -16.14 14.72 -21.84
CA PRO A 236 -16.44 15.76 -22.81
C PRO A 236 -17.95 15.89 -23.14
N ILE A 237 -18.77 14.91 -22.76
CA ILE A 237 -20.19 14.84 -23.08
C ILE A 237 -21.03 14.53 -21.82
N PRO A 238 -21.07 15.45 -20.83
CA PRO A 238 -21.83 15.24 -19.61
C PRO A 238 -23.33 15.14 -19.89
N GLY A 239 -24.03 14.27 -19.15
CA GLY A 239 -25.48 14.07 -19.25
C GLY A 239 -25.94 13.14 -20.38
N CYS A 240 -25.04 12.80 -21.31
CA CYS A 240 -25.28 11.83 -22.36
C CYS A 240 -25.51 10.41 -21.81
N VAL A 241 -26.47 9.68 -22.38
CA VAL A 241 -26.94 8.40 -21.85
C VAL A 241 -26.35 7.20 -22.61
N ASP A 242 -25.87 6.19 -21.89
CA ASP A 242 -25.44 4.90 -22.44
C ASP A 242 -26.67 4.14 -22.96
N GLN A 243 -26.65 3.80 -24.25
CA GLN A 243 -27.80 3.19 -24.94
C GLN A 243 -28.15 1.77 -24.48
N LEU A 244 -27.23 1.05 -23.83
CA LEU A 244 -27.50 -0.29 -23.32
C LEU A 244 -28.05 -0.26 -21.90
N THR A 245 -27.50 0.60 -21.07
CA THR A 245 -27.86 0.66 -19.65
C THR A 245 -28.90 1.72 -19.33
N MET A 246 -29.15 2.64 -20.26
CA MET A 246 -30.02 3.81 -20.11
C MET A 246 -29.62 4.68 -18.91
N LYS A 247 -28.32 4.72 -18.59
CA LYS A 247 -27.74 5.53 -17.50
C LYS A 247 -26.81 6.61 -18.07
N PRO A 248 -26.69 7.77 -17.42
CA PRO A 248 -25.69 8.77 -17.79
C PRO A 248 -24.29 8.15 -17.80
N MET A 249 -23.52 8.44 -18.85
CA MET A 249 -22.14 7.99 -18.96
C MET A 249 -21.24 8.82 -18.06
N SER A 250 -20.42 8.14 -17.24
CA SER A 250 -19.41 8.79 -16.41
C SER A 250 -18.08 8.87 -17.16
N MET A 251 -17.73 7.82 -17.90
CA MET A 251 -16.49 7.73 -18.68
C MET A 251 -16.81 7.22 -20.09
N PRO A 252 -17.21 8.10 -21.02
CA PRO A 252 -17.52 7.68 -22.38
C PRO A 252 -16.28 7.09 -23.04
N ALA A 253 -16.43 5.91 -23.64
CA ALA A 253 -15.37 5.24 -24.37
C ALA A 253 -15.83 4.84 -25.77
N LEU A 254 -15.00 5.20 -26.75
CA LEU A 254 -15.19 4.96 -28.17
C LEU A 254 -14.59 3.62 -28.57
N SER A 255 -15.39 2.79 -29.23
CA SER A 255 -14.92 1.56 -29.89
C SER A 255 -14.23 1.84 -31.23
N PRO A 256 -13.42 0.91 -31.76
CA PRO A 256 -12.83 1.05 -33.10
C PRO A 256 -13.83 1.27 -34.23
N ASP A 257 -15.06 0.80 -34.05
CA ASP A 257 -16.15 0.95 -35.03
C ASP A 257 -16.89 2.29 -34.90
N GLY A 258 -16.50 3.16 -33.97
CA GLY A 258 -17.10 4.50 -33.81
C GLY A 258 -18.29 4.57 -32.84
N TYR A 259 -18.64 3.50 -32.13
CA TYR A 259 -19.72 3.52 -31.13
C TYR A 259 -19.20 3.92 -29.75
N VAL A 260 -19.93 4.82 -29.09
CA VAL A 260 -19.65 5.27 -27.71
C VAL A 260 -20.62 4.60 -26.73
N LEU A 261 -20.07 4.07 -25.65
CA LEU A 261 -20.78 3.58 -24.46
C LEU A 261 -19.97 3.97 -23.22
N ASP A 262 -20.56 3.82 -22.03
CA ASP A 262 -19.79 3.95 -20.80
C ASP A 262 -18.70 2.86 -20.73
N TYR A 263 -17.52 3.23 -20.23
CA TYR A 263 -16.40 2.31 -20.11
C TYR A 263 -16.76 1.06 -19.27
N GLU A 264 -17.57 1.20 -18.21
CA GLU A 264 -18.01 0.04 -17.43
C GLU A 264 -18.89 -0.90 -18.25
N THR A 265 -19.77 -0.35 -19.09
CA THR A 265 -20.61 -1.12 -20.02
C THR A 265 -19.74 -1.91 -20.98
N TRP A 266 -18.74 -1.27 -21.58
CA TRP A 266 -17.76 -1.95 -22.44
C TRP A 266 -17.05 -3.08 -21.73
N MET A 267 -16.62 -2.89 -20.48
CA MET A 267 -15.94 -3.94 -19.71
C MET A 267 -16.83 -5.17 -19.51
N LYS A 268 -18.12 -4.99 -19.24
CA LYS A 268 -19.09 -6.09 -19.10
C LYS A 268 -19.27 -6.83 -20.43
N VAL A 269 -19.57 -6.09 -21.51
CA VAL A 269 -19.81 -6.66 -22.84
C VAL A 269 -18.58 -7.43 -23.35
N LEU A 270 -17.37 -6.86 -23.19
CA LEU A 270 -16.14 -7.50 -23.64
C LEU A 270 -15.71 -8.70 -22.80
N ASN A 271 -16.05 -8.73 -21.50
CA ASN A 271 -15.79 -9.90 -20.67
C ASN A 271 -16.70 -11.07 -21.08
N GLU A 272 -17.91 -10.80 -21.53
CA GLU A 272 -18.88 -11.84 -21.92
C GLU A 272 -18.71 -12.31 -23.37
N LYS A 273 -18.77 -11.38 -24.34
CA LYS A 273 -18.92 -11.72 -25.76
C LYS A 273 -17.74 -11.28 -26.65
N LYS A 274 -16.80 -10.47 -26.14
CA LYS A 274 -15.63 -9.92 -26.87
C LYS A 274 -15.98 -9.31 -28.24
N MET A 275 -17.17 -8.75 -28.38
CA MET A 275 -17.67 -8.14 -29.61
C MET A 275 -18.42 -6.85 -29.30
N ASN A 276 -18.47 -5.96 -30.28
CA ASN A 276 -19.27 -4.76 -30.24
C ASN A 276 -20.78 -5.14 -30.22
N PRO A 277 -21.59 -4.60 -29.31
CA PRO A 277 -22.99 -4.97 -29.18
C PRO A 277 -23.86 -4.52 -30.37
N PHE A 278 -23.44 -3.47 -31.09
CA PHE A 278 -24.21 -2.91 -32.22
C PHE A 278 -23.78 -3.53 -33.56
N THR A 279 -22.48 -3.52 -33.85
CA THR A 279 -21.94 -4.01 -35.13
C THR A 279 -21.68 -5.51 -35.15
N ARG A 280 -21.60 -6.14 -33.96
CA ARG A 280 -21.13 -7.53 -33.76
C ARG A 280 -19.69 -7.77 -34.22
N ASN A 281 -18.94 -6.71 -34.56
CA ASN A 281 -17.53 -6.80 -34.88
C ASN A 281 -16.73 -7.23 -33.65
N ARG A 282 -15.69 -8.04 -33.85
CA ARG A 282 -14.85 -8.54 -32.77
C ARG A 282 -13.86 -7.45 -32.33
N ILE A 283 -13.85 -7.13 -31.04
CA ILE A 283 -12.85 -6.25 -30.44
C ILE A 283 -11.75 -7.14 -29.85
N LYS A 284 -10.52 -7.01 -30.35
CA LYS A 284 -9.43 -7.94 -30.03
C LYS A 284 -9.00 -7.78 -28.57
N SER A 285 -9.00 -6.54 -28.07
CA SER A 285 -8.61 -6.26 -26.69
C SER A 285 -9.26 -4.99 -26.14
N LYS A 286 -9.32 -4.90 -24.81
CA LYS A 286 -9.79 -3.70 -24.08
C LYS A 286 -8.97 -2.44 -24.40
N ARG A 287 -7.73 -2.59 -24.89
CA ARG A 287 -6.83 -1.48 -25.25
C ARG A 287 -7.23 -0.79 -26.56
N GLU A 288 -8.10 -1.42 -27.36
CA GLU A 288 -8.61 -0.81 -28.60
C GLU A 288 -9.72 0.20 -28.32
N LEU A 289 -10.25 0.25 -27.10
CA LEU A 289 -11.17 1.29 -26.68
C LEU A 289 -10.41 2.58 -26.37
N VAL A 290 -10.93 3.70 -26.85
CA VAL A 290 -10.41 5.03 -26.56
C VAL A 290 -11.33 5.70 -25.54
N ILE A 291 -10.85 5.94 -24.33
CA ILE A 291 -11.59 6.75 -23.34
C ILE A 291 -11.56 8.20 -23.84
N LEU A 292 -12.74 8.78 -24.04
CA LEU A 292 -12.89 10.14 -24.49
C LEU A 292 -12.69 11.09 -23.31
N THR A 293 -11.82 12.06 -23.48
CA THR A 293 -11.54 13.14 -22.54
C THR A 293 -11.72 14.48 -23.23
N ILE A 294 -11.93 15.57 -22.47
CA ILE A 294 -11.98 16.94 -23.01
C ILE A 294 -10.83 17.21 -23.98
N ASP A 295 -9.60 16.79 -23.64
CA ASP A 295 -8.41 17.04 -24.45
C ASP A 295 -8.37 16.29 -25.79
N ASN A 296 -8.97 15.10 -25.84
CA ASN A 296 -8.87 14.25 -27.03
C ASN A 296 -10.15 14.25 -27.88
N TYR A 297 -11.28 14.71 -27.33
CA TYR A 297 -12.61 14.57 -27.91
C TYR A 297 -12.71 15.13 -29.33
N ASP A 298 -12.16 16.32 -29.58
CA ASP A 298 -12.22 16.97 -30.89
C ASP A 298 -11.57 16.11 -32.00
N ASN A 299 -10.57 15.28 -31.67
CA ASN A 299 -9.92 14.40 -32.65
C ASN A 299 -10.78 13.18 -33.04
N TYR A 300 -11.80 12.88 -32.24
CA TYR A 300 -12.65 11.70 -32.39
C TYR A 300 -14.11 12.04 -32.66
N LYS A 301 -14.53 13.30 -32.47
CA LYS A 301 -15.90 13.76 -32.60
C LYS A 301 -16.55 13.32 -33.93
N ASP A 302 -15.84 13.49 -35.04
CA ASP A 302 -16.34 13.13 -36.37
C ASP A 302 -16.40 11.62 -36.63
N LYS A 303 -15.86 10.80 -35.72
CA LYS A 303 -15.86 9.33 -35.80
C LYS A 303 -16.96 8.70 -34.95
N ILE A 304 -17.70 9.50 -34.17
CA ILE A 304 -18.76 9.00 -33.30
C ILE A 304 -20.01 8.74 -34.14
N VAL A 305 -20.35 7.46 -34.29
CA VAL A 305 -21.47 7.00 -35.14
C VAL A 305 -22.80 7.26 -34.45
N ASN A 306 -22.91 6.95 -33.16
CA ASN A 306 -24.18 7.01 -32.42
C ASN A 306 -24.42 8.37 -31.73
N PHE A 307 -23.80 9.45 -32.23
CA PHE A 307 -23.83 10.75 -31.56
C PHE A 307 -25.25 11.34 -31.42
N GLU A 308 -26.08 11.21 -32.46
CA GLU A 308 -27.46 11.72 -32.47
C GLU A 308 -28.38 10.99 -31.49
N GLU A 309 -28.07 9.74 -31.19
CA GLU A 309 -28.85 8.87 -30.30
C GLU A 309 -28.42 8.99 -28.83
N ILE A 310 -27.27 9.63 -28.57
CA ILE A 310 -26.70 9.82 -27.23
C ILE A 310 -27.19 11.12 -26.57
N GLN A 311 -28.10 11.87 -27.20
CA GLN A 311 -28.53 13.19 -26.75
C GLN A 311 -28.92 13.23 -25.26
N PRO A 312 -28.59 14.35 -24.56
CA PRO A 312 -28.96 14.52 -23.17
C PRO A 312 -30.48 14.46 -23.03
N CYS A 313 -30.96 13.65 -22.08
CA CYS A 313 -32.36 13.64 -21.67
C CYS A 313 -32.78 14.97 -21.03
#